data_AF-A0A7L5C222-F1
#
_entry.id   AF-A0A7L5C222-F1
#
_cell.length_a   1.000
_cell.length_b   1.000
_cell.length_c   1.000
_cell.angle_alpha   90.00
_cell.angle_beta   90.00
_cell.angle_gamma   90.00
#
_symmetry.space_group_name_H-M   'P 1'
#
loop_
_entity.id
_entity.type
_entity.pdbx_description
1 polymer ?
#
loop_
_entity_poly.entity_id
_entity_poly.type
_entity_poly.pdbx_seq_one_letter_code
_entity_poly.pdbx_strand_id
1 'polypeptide(L)'
;MNDNGDNGNARVFGLTPRAARWGLGLSLAANFLVLGLIGGMALKMGDDGRKGPRFHFSEQVVNAAGPERRDAVRALVQQPRDREEQRAAKRARWERMVDLIAKSPFDAGALSAAFDDSDKRRAAYLEERNAAMVKALALLTDDERAALASELRFHLERRAARD
;
A
#
# COMPACT_ATOMS: atom_id res chain seq x y z
N MET A 1 -74.03 20.89 22.26
CA MET A 1 -73.37 20.01 21.26
C MET A 1 -72.04 20.67 20.92
N ASN A 2 -70.90 20.32 21.55
CA ASN A 2 -70.03 19.14 21.33
C ASN A 2 -69.59 19.03 19.86
N ASP A 3 -68.32 18.88 19.46
CA ASP A 3 -67.14 18.18 20.02
C ASP A 3 -65.89 18.82 19.36
N ASN A 4 -64.82 19.21 20.08
CA ASN A 4 -63.65 18.39 20.46
C ASN A 4 -62.84 17.84 19.27
N GLY A 5 -61.56 18.25 19.18
CA GLY A 5 -60.64 17.87 18.12
C GLY A 5 -59.19 18.26 18.44
N ASP A 6 -58.73 17.82 19.60
CA ASP A 6 -57.31 17.78 20.00
C ASP A 6 -56.51 16.83 19.07
N ASN A 7 -55.18 17.04 19.07
CA ASN A 7 -54.10 16.08 18.83
C ASN A 7 -53.31 16.16 17.52
N GLY A 8 -52.13 16.78 17.61
CA GLY A 8 -51.05 16.62 16.64
C GLY A 8 -49.71 17.18 17.11
N ASN A 9 -49.36 16.98 18.39
CA ASN A 9 -48.05 17.34 18.96
C ASN A 9 -46.91 16.68 18.16
N ALA A 10 -46.27 17.44 17.27
CA ALA A 10 -44.98 17.09 16.69
C ALA A 10 -43.93 17.06 17.82
N ARG A 11 -43.68 15.87 18.36
CA ARG A 11 -42.57 15.65 19.30
C ARG A 11 -41.26 15.86 18.56
N VAL A 12 -40.77 17.09 18.59
CA VAL A 12 -39.37 17.40 18.28
C VAL A 12 -38.53 16.68 19.33
N PHE A 13 -37.88 15.59 18.94
CA PHE A 13 -36.89 14.91 19.79
C PHE A 13 -35.69 15.83 19.98
N GLY A 14 -35.76 16.71 20.97
CA GLY A 14 -34.61 17.46 21.46
C GLY A 14 -33.64 16.49 22.13
N LEU A 15 -32.58 16.09 21.41
CA LEU A 15 -31.45 15.37 21.99
C LEU A 15 -30.88 16.24 23.12
N THR A 16 -30.89 15.71 24.35
CA THR A 16 -30.35 16.44 25.50
C THR A 16 -28.85 16.69 25.31
N PRO A 17 -28.31 17.84 25.76
CA PRO A 17 -26.90 18.22 25.54
C PRO A 17 -25.89 17.22 26.13
N ARG A 18 -26.33 16.35 27.05
CA ARG A 18 -25.53 15.22 27.54
C ARG A 18 -25.47 14.10 26.49
N ALA A 19 -26.61 13.65 25.95
CA ALA A 19 -26.64 12.61 24.91
C ALA A 19 -25.85 13.03 23.64
N ALA A 20 -25.88 14.31 23.26
CA ALA A 20 -25.08 14.84 22.17
C ALA A 20 -23.56 14.77 22.44
N ARG A 21 -23.12 15.07 23.67
CA ARG A 21 -21.69 14.97 24.07
C ARG A 21 -21.19 13.53 24.10
N TRP A 22 -22.03 12.58 24.53
CA TRP A 22 -21.70 11.15 24.49
C TRP A 22 -21.67 10.61 23.06
N GLY A 23 -22.59 11.04 22.18
CA GLY A 23 -22.56 10.69 20.76
C GLY A 23 -21.31 11.20 20.03
N LEU A 24 -20.88 12.43 20.33
CA LEU A 24 -19.64 13.00 19.78
C LEU A 24 -18.40 12.28 20.29
N GLY A 25 -18.34 11.96 21.59
CA GLY A 25 -17.22 11.21 22.17
C GLY A 25 -17.09 9.80 21.58
N LEU A 26 -18.22 9.13 21.33
CA LEU A 26 -18.24 7.78 20.76
C LEU A 26 -17.83 7.79 19.27
N SER A 27 -18.30 8.77 18.50
CA SER A 27 -17.89 8.95 17.11
C SER A 27 -16.39 9.24 17.00
N LEU A 28 -15.86 10.09 17.88
CA LEU A 28 -14.44 10.40 17.91
C LEU A 28 -13.60 9.18 18.29
N ALA A 29 -13.99 8.43 19.31
CA ALA A 29 -13.31 7.20 19.72
C ALA A 29 -13.31 6.14 18.61
N ALA A 30 -14.44 5.96 17.91
CA ALA A 30 -14.53 5.05 16.77
C ALA A 30 -13.60 5.48 15.63
N ASN A 31 -13.52 6.78 15.33
CA ASN A 31 -12.59 7.32 14.33
C ASN A 31 -11.13 7.02 14.69
N PHE A 32 -10.72 7.23 15.95
CA PHE A 32 -9.37 6.89 16.40
C PHE A 32 -9.09 5.38 16.40
N LEU A 33 -10.10 4.54 16.62
CA LEU A 33 -9.96 3.09 16.60
C LEU A 33 -9.73 2.57 15.17
N VAL A 34 -10.44 3.12 14.18
CA VAL A 34 -10.21 2.84 12.76
C VAL A 34 -8.83 3.34 12.31
N LEU A 35 -8.45 4.56 12.71
CA LEU A 35 -7.11 5.10 12.46
C LEU A 35 -6.00 4.24 13.08
N GLY A 36 -6.19 3.76 14.31
CA GLY A 36 -5.25 2.88 15.00
C GLY A 36 -5.12 1.50 14.34
N LEU A 37 -6.22 0.93 13.85
CA LEU A 37 -6.21 -0.34 13.12
C LEU A 37 -5.49 -0.23 11.77
N ILE A 38 -5.80 0.80 10.98
CA ILE A 38 -5.17 1.03 9.67
C ILE A 38 -3.70 1.43 9.83
N GLY A 39 -3.41 2.34 10.75
CA GLY A 39 -2.06 2.78 11.09
C GLY A 39 -1.21 1.64 11.65
N GLY A 40 -1.76 0.83 12.56
CA GLY A 40 -1.09 -0.34 13.14
C GLY A 40 -0.77 -1.41 12.10
N MET A 41 -1.66 -1.64 11.14
CA MET A 41 -1.41 -2.59 10.04
C MET A 41 -0.40 -2.05 9.02
N ALA A 42 -0.41 -0.74 8.73
CA ALA A 42 0.57 -0.10 7.88
C ALA A 42 1.99 -0.05 8.51
N LEU A 43 2.08 0.14 9.82
CA LEU A 43 3.34 0.05 10.59
C LEU A 43 3.84 -1.40 10.64
N LYS A 44 2.96 -2.38 10.84
CA LYS A 44 3.32 -3.82 10.77
C LYS A 44 3.80 -4.27 9.38
N MET A 45 3.33 -3.62 8.31
CA MET A 45 3.83 -3.83 6.94
C MET A 45 5.12 -3.05 6.63
N GLY A 46 5.42 -2.00 7.41
CA GLY A 46 6.64 -1.19 7.29
C GLY A 46 7.81 -1.73 8.12
N ASP A 47 7.49 -2.39 9.24
CA ASP A 47 8.43 -2.89 10.25
C ASP A 47 8.36 -4.42 10.39
N ASP A 48 8.51 -5.13 9.26
CA ASP A 48 8.97 -6.52 9.32
C ASP A 48 10.46 -6.51 9.68
N GLY A 49 10.75 -6.29 10.96
CA GLY A 49 12.04 -6.50 11.63
C GLY A 49 12.47 -7.97 11.68
N ARG A 50 11.88 -8.85 10.87
CA ARG A 50 12.33 -10.21 10.61
C ARG A 50 12.62 -10.39 9.13
N LYS A 51 13.63 -9.68 8.61
CA LYS A 51 14.20 -10.00 7.30
C LYS A 51 15.12 -11.20 7.44
N GLY A 52 14.55 -12.41 7.38
CA GLY A 52 15.30 -13.51 6.76
C GLY A 52 15.76 -13.05 5.37
N PRO A 53 16.88 -13.55 4.82
CA PRO A 53 17.41 -13.08 3.54
C PRO A 53 16.31 -13.11 2.48
N ARG A 54 15.80 -11.93 2.11
CA ARG A 54 14.76 -11.80 1.10
C ARG A 54 15.46 -12.01 -0.24
N PHE A 55 15.01 -12.99 -0.99
CA PHE A 55 15.50 -13.23 -2.34
C PHE A 55 15.21 -12.01 -3.21
N HIS A 56 16.20 -11.16 -3.43
CA HIS A 56 16.08 -9.94 -4.22
C HIS A 56 16.51 -10.25 -5.66
N PHE A 57 15.53 -10.53 -6.53
CA PHE A 57 15.79 -10.90 -7.93
C PHE A 57 16.71 -9.91 -8.66
N SER A 58 16.54 -8.60 -8.44
CA SER A 58 17.41 -7.56 -9.01
C SER A 58 18.87 -7.67 -8.58
N GLU A 59 19.14 -8.09 -7.34
CA GLU A 59 20.51 -8.28 -6.86
C GLU A 59 21.16 -9.49 -7.53
N GLN A 60 20.39 -10.56 -7.77
CA GLN A 60 20.88 -11.74 -8.47
C GLN A 60 21.21 -11.45 -9.94
N VAL A 61 20.42 -10.63 -10.62
CA VAL A 61 20.75 -10.19 -11.99
C VAL A 61 22.06 -9.38 -12.01
N VAL A 62 22.30 -8.53 -11.02
CA VAL A 62 23.57 -7.77 -10.89
C VAL A 62 24.75 -8.69 -10.52
N ASN A 63 24.52 -9.74 -9.75
CA ASN A 63 25.58 -10.69 -9.37
C ASN A 63 25.95 -11.64 -10.49
N ALA A 64 25.00 -12.01 -11.35
CA ALA A 64 25.24 -12.83 -12.53
C ALA A 64 26.01 -12.09 -13.63
N ALA A 65 26.00 -10.74 -13.61
CA ALA A 65 26.74 -9.94 -14.57
C ALA A 65 28.25 -9.99 -14.31
N GLY A 66 29.02 -10.23 -15.37
CA GLY A 66 30.47 -10.09 -15.36
C GLY A 66 30.92 -8.68 -14.97
N PRO A 67 32.17 -8.53 -14.49
CA PRO A 67 32.65 -7.31 -13.84
C PRO A 67 32.53 -6.06 -14.73
N GLU A 68 32.71 -6.20 -16.04
CA GLU A 68 32.63 -5.08 -17.00
C GLU A 68 31.20 -4.56 -17.22
N ARG A 69 30.17 -5.40 -17.06
CA ARG A 69 28.77 -5.04 -17.30
C ARG A 69 27.98 -4.80 -16.02
N ARG A 70 28.56 -5.14 -14.87
CA ARG A 70 27.90 -5.12 -13.56
C ARG A 70 27.31 -3.77 -13.21
N ASP A 71 28.05 -2.69 -13.48
CA ASP A 71 27.60 -1.33 -13.18
C ASP A 71 26.48 -0.87 -14.12
N ALA A 72 26.57 -1.24 -15.40
CA ALA A 72 25.50 -0.97 -16.37
C ALA A 72 24.21 -1.71 -16.03
N VAL A 73 24.32 -3.00 -15.67
CA VAL A 73 23.19 -3.82 -15.19
C VAL A 73 22.62 -3.22 -13.90
N ARG A 74 23.48 -2.83 -12.95
CA ARG A 74 23.06 -2.18 -11.69
C ARG A 74 22.30 -0.89 -11.95
N ALA A 75 22.78 -0.02 -12.84
CA ALA A 75 22.11 1.24 -13.16
C ALA A 75 20.71 1.03 -13.76
N LEU A 76 20.50 -0.07 -14.50
CA LEU A 76 19.18 -0.42 -15.04
C LEU A 76 18.21 -0.91 -13.96
N VAL A 77 18.66 -1.75 -13.03
CA VAL A 77 17.76 -2.36 -12.03
C VAL A 77 17.64 -1.57 -10.72
N GLN A 78 18.66 -0.80 -10.37
CA GLN A 78 18.63 0.11 -9.23
C GLN A 78 18.37 1.52 -9.74
N GLN A 79 17.09 1.87 -9.91
CA GLN A 79 16.73 3.28 -10.02
C GLN A 79 17.02 3.94 -8.66
N PRO A 80 17.94 4.92 -8.58
CA PRO A 80 18.13 5.70 -7.36
C PRO A 80 16.86 6.50 -7.15
N ARG A 81 15.99 6.00 -6.29
CA ARG A 81 14.85 6.77 -5.80
C ARG A 81 15.19 7.30 -4.44
N ASP A 82 14.95 8.59 -4.26
CA ASP A 82 15.07 9.20 -2.95
C ASP A 82 14.13 8.45 -1.99
N ARG A 83 14.74 7.84 -0.97
CA ARG A 83 14.00 7.06 0.04
C ARG A 83 13.12 7.98 0.86
N GLU A 84 13.49 9.23 1.04
CA GLU A 84 12.69 10.22 1.75
C GLU A 84 11.47 10.61 0.93
N GLU A 85 11.65 10.91 -0.35
CA GLU A 85 10.55 11.21 -1.28
C GLU A 85 9.55 10.06 -1.36
N GLN A 86 10.02 8.81 -1.49
CA GLN A 86 9.14 7.64 -1.50
C GLN A 86 8.35 7.48 -0.20
N ARG A 87 8.99 7.70 0.95
CA ARG A 87 8.31 7.64 2.25
C ARG A 87 7.29 8.77 2.37
N ALA A 88 7.62 9.98 1.95
CA ALA A 88 6.70 11.12 1.94
C ALA A 88 5.50 10.87 1.03
N ALA A 89 5.72 10.41 -0.21
CA ALA A 89 4.65 10.05 -1.14
C ALA A 89 3.75 8.93 -0.59
N LYS A 90 4.33 7.92 0.06
CA LYS A 90 3.56 6.85 0.72
C LYS A 90 2.71 7.42 1.86
N ARG A 91 3.26 8.27 2.72
CA ARG A 91 2.51 8.90 3.83
C ARG A 91 1.35 9.74 3.30
N ALA A 92 1.61 10.64 2.36
CA ALA A 92 0.59 11.51 1.77
C ALA A 92 -0.57 10.71 1.13
N ARG A 93 -0.27 9.56 0.50
CA ARG A 93 -1.32 8.66 -0.02
C ARG A 93 -2.18 8.09 1.10
N TRP A 94 -1.57 7.62 2.19
CA TRP A 94 -2.31 7.08 3.33
C TRP A 94 -3.16 8.13 4.02
N GLU A 95 -2.61 9.33 4.23
CA GLU A 95 -3.34 10.48 4.78
C GLU A 95 -4.57 10.80 3.92
N ARG A 96 -4.42 10.86 2.60
CA ARG A 96 -5.55 11.07 1.69
C ARG A 96 -6.63 9.99 1.82
N MET A 97 -6.26 8.71 1.92
CA MET A 97 -7.25 7.64 2.08
C MET A 97 -7.97 7.74 3.43
N VAL A 98 -7.24 8.07 4.48
CA VAL A 98 -7.79 8.33 5.81
C VAL A 98 -8.82 9.47 5.76
N ASP A 99 -8.49 10.59 5.13
CA ASP A 99 -9.39 11.75 5.01
C ASP A 99 -10.68 11.39 4.26
N LEU A 100 -10.58 10.58 3.20
CA LEU A 100 -11.73 10.11 2.43
C LEU A 100 -12.64 9.17 3.23
N ILE A 101 -12.06 8.31 4.06
CA ILE A 101 -12.79 7.39 4.94
C ILE A 101 -13.49 8.17 6.07
N ALA A 102 -12.84 9.19 6.63
CA ALA A 102 -13.35 9.97 7.74
C ALA A 102 -14.41 11.02 7.33
N LYS A 103 -14.60 11.26 6.03
CA LYS A 103 -15.53 12.27 5.50
C LYS A 103 -16.99 11.93 5.83
N SER A 104 -17.75 12.93 6.27
CA SER A 104 -19.20 12.83 6.48
C SER A 104 -19.92 13.93 5.69
N PRO A 105 -20.82 13.58 4.74
CA PRO A 105 -21.20 12.22 4.37
C PRO A 105 -20.05 11.44 3.69
N PHE A 106 -20.09 10.12 3.84
CA PHE A 106 -19.12 9.22 3.21
C PHE A 106 -19.24 9.27 1.68
N ASP A 107 -18.09 9.40 1.01
CA ASP A 107 -18.00 9.53 -0.44
C ASP A 107 -17.30 8.29 -1.03
N ALA A 108 -18.10 7.25 -1.29
CA ALA A 108 -17.61 5.99 -1.85
C ALA A 108 -16.96 6.19 -3.24
N GLY A 109 -17.45 7.15 -4.03
CA GLY A 109 -16.92 7.44 -5.37
C GLY A 109 -15.51 8.02 -5.29
N ALA A 110 -15.29 8.98 -4.38
CA ALA A 110 -13.96 9.55 -4.17
C ALA A 110 -12.96 8.53 -3.63
N LEU A 111 -13.38 7.62 -2.74
CA LEU A 111 -12.52 6.55 -2.24
C LEU A 111 -12.18 5.54 -3.35
N SER A 112 -13.15 5.13 -4.16
CA SER A 112 -12.92 4.24 -5.32
C SER A 112 -11.92 4.85 -6.29
N ALA A 113 -12.08 6.13 -6.63
CA ALA A 113 -11.16 6.83 -7.53
C ALA A 113 -9.72 6.89 -6.97
N ALA A 114 -9.56 7.01 -5.65
CA ALA A 114 -8.25 6.99 -5.00
C ALA A 114 -7.57 5.60 -5.06
N PHE A 115 -8.35 4.51 -4.98
CA PHE A 115 -7.85 3.16 -5.22
C PHE A 115 -7.47 2.94 -6.70
N ASP A 116 -8.27 3.42 -7.63
CA ASP A 116 -7.99 3.29 -9.07
C ASP A 116 -6.71 4.03 -9.48
N ASP A 117 -6.52 5.27 -9.00
CA ASP A 117 -5.25 6.00 -9.19
C ASP A 117 -4.08 5.23 -8.55
N SER A 118 -4.35 4.58 -7.42
CA SER A 118 -3.37 3.78 -6.73
C SER A 118 -2.87 2.59 -7.52
N ASP A 119 -3.79 1.88 -8.17
CA ASP A 119 -3.50 0.73 -9.01
C ASP A 119 -2.88 1.13 -10.35
N LYS A 120 -3.35 2.20 -10.99
CA LYS A 120 -2.75 2.71 -12.24
C LYS A 120 -1.28 3.06 -12.05
N ARG A 121 -0.94 3.78 -10.99
CA ARG A 121 0.46 4.12 -10.66
C ARG A 121 1.30 2.87 -10.38
N ARG A 122 0.72 1.88 -9.69
CA ARG A 122 1.40 0.61 -9.42
C ARG A 122 1.64 -0.17 -10.71
N ALA A 123 0.67 -0.24 -11.61
CA ALA A 123 0.79 -0.89 -12.90
C ALA A 123 1.88 -0.24 -13.75
N ALA A 124 1.86 1.09 -13.89
CA ALA A 124 2.88 1.85 -14.62
C ALA A 124 4.29 1.61 -14.04
N TYR A 125 4.43 1.63 -12.71
CA TYR A 125 5.71 1.33 -12.07
C TYR A 125 6.19 -0.11 -12.34
N LEU A 126 5.29 -1.09 -12.27
CA LEU A 126 5.63 -2.48 -12.55
C LEU A 126 6.04 -2.69 -14.00
N GLU A 127 5.37 -2.03 -14.94
CA GLU A 127 5.70 -2.05 -16.35
C GLU A 127 7.11 -1.50 -16.61
N GLU A 128 7.41 -0.31 -16.09
CA GLU A 128 8.73 0.33 -16.20
C GLU A 128 9.83 -0.57 -15.60
N ARG A 129 9.60 -1.09 -14.39
CA ARG A 129 10.53 -2.00 -13.71
C ARG A 129 10.76 -3.27 -14.51
N ASN A 130 9.71 -3.87 -15.08
CA ASN A 130 9.82 -5.09 -15.87
C ASN A 130 10.60 -4.82 -17.17
N ALA A 131 10.34 -3.69 -17.85
CA ALA A 131 11.09 -3.29 -19.03
C ALA A 131 12.58 -3.06 -18.72
N ALA A 132 12.89 -2.41 -17.60
CA ALA A 132 14.27 -2.24 -17.13
C ALA A 132 14.96 -3.58 -16.83
N MET A 133 14.22 -4.53 -16.24
CA MET A 133 14.72 -5.88 -15.97
C MET A 133 15.02 -6.66 -17.24
N VAL A 134 14.16 -6.56 -18.26
CA VAL A 134 14.41 -7.19 -19.57
C VAL A 134 15.68 -6.63 -20.21
N LYS A 135 15.88 -5.30 -20.16
CA LYS A 135 17.12 -4.67 -20.63
C LYS A 135 18.35 -5.15 -19.88
N ALA A 136 18.25 -5.28 -18.56
CA ALA A 136 19.34 -5.79 -17.72
C ALA A 136 19.70 -7.24 -18.08
N LEU A 137 18.71 -8.11 -18.27
CA LEU A 137 18.92 -9.49 -18.71
C LEU A 137 19.53 -9.57 -20.12
N ALA A 138 19.18 -8.65 -21.01
CA ALA A 138 19.74 -8.59 -22.36
C ALA A 138 21.23 -8.20 -22.39
N LEU A 139 21.75 -7.58 -21.32
CA LEU A 139 23.19 -7.31 -21.17
C LEU A 139 23.98 -8.53 -20.70
N LEU A 140 23.31 -9.54 -20.14
CA LEU A 140 23.98 -10.79 -19.76
C LEU A 140 24.26 -11.63 -21.00
N THR A 141 25.41 -12.29 -21.01
CA THR A 141 25.75 -13.35 -21.98
C THR A 141 24.85 -14.57 -21.77
N ASP A 142 24.83 -15.46 -22.76
CA ASP A 142 24.04 -16.70 -22.69
C ASP A 142 24.45 -17.56 -21.49
N ASP A 143 25.74 -17.68 -21.22
CA ASP A 143 26.29 -18.42 -20.08
C ASP A 143 25.91 -17.79 -18.73
N GLU A 144 25.98 -16.45 -18.62
CA GLU A 144 25.56 -15.72 -17.41
C GLU A 144 24.06 -15.89 -17.14
N ARG A 145 23.22 -15.86 -18.19
CA ARG A 145 21.78 -16.13 -18.06
C ARG A 145 21.50 -17.58 -17.66
N ALA A 146 22.26 -18.54 -18.19
CA ALA A 146 22.12 -19.96 -17.84
C ALA A 146 22.52 -20.23 -16.37
N ALA A 147 23.59 -19.59 -15.90
CA ALA A 147 24.01 -19.64 -14.49
C ALA A 147 22.93 -19.03 -13.57
N LEU A 148 22.42 -17.85 -13.93
CA LEU A 148 21.33 -17.20 -13.19
C LEU A 148 20.07 -18.08 -13.13
N ALA A 149 19.68 -18.71 -14.23
CA ALA A 149 18.52 -19.61 -14.27
C ALA A 149 18.71 -20.84 -13.36
N SER A 150 19.92 -21.39 -13.32
CA SER A 150 20.26 -22.52 -12.44
C SER A 150 20.18 -22.13 -10.96
N GLU A 151 20.72 -20.97 -10.60
CA GLU A 151 20.64 -20.44 -9.24
C GLU A 151 19.19 -20.19 -8.81
N LEU A 152 18.37 -19.60 -9.69
CA LEU A 152 16.94 -19.38 -9.44
C LEU A 152 16.19 -20.69 -9.15
N ARG A 153 16.42 -21.73 -9.96
CA ARG A 153 15.80 -23.05 -9.75
C ARG A 153 16.19 -23.64 -8.40
N PHE A 154 17.47 -23.61 -8.06
CA PHE A 154 17.96 -24.09 -6.76
C PHE A 154 17.25 -23.39 -5.58
N HIS A 155 17.05 -22.08 -5.65
CA HIS A 155 16.33 -21.35 -4.60
C HIS A 155 14.84 -21.69 -4.53
N LEU A 156 14.17 -21.92 -5.66
CA LEU A 156 12.77 -22.32 -5.71
C LEU A 156 12.57 -23.71 -5.10
N GLU A 157 13.42 -24.67 -5.46
CA GLU A 157 13.39 -26.03 -4.93
C GLU A 157 13.64 -26.06 -3.42
N ARG A 158 14.63 -25.29 -2.94
CA ARG A 158 14.91 -25.17 -1.51
C ARG A 158 13.77 -24.57 -0.69
N ARG A 159 12.97 -23.68 -1.30
CA ARG A 159 11.80 -23.12 -0.65
C ARG A 159 10.67 -24.14 -0.58
N ALA A 160 10.40 -24.83 -1.69
CA ALA A 160 9.39 -25.88 -1.75
C ALA A 160 9.67 -27.04 -0.77
N ALA A 161 10.95 -27.35 -0.50
CA ALA A 161 11.33 -28.38 0.47
C ALA A 161 11.24 -27.95 1.95
N ARG A 162 10.95 -26.67 2.24
CA ARG A 162 10.82 -26.13 3.60
C ARG A 162 9.37 -25.89 4.01
N ASP A 163 8.47 -25.83 3.04
CA ASP A 163 7.02 -25.69 3.21
C ASP A 163 6.38 -27.09 3.27
#